data_AF-A0A7G5GQD1-F1
#
_entry.id   AF-A0A7G5GQD1-F1
#
_cell.length_a   1.000
_cell.length_b   1.000
_cell.length_c   1.000
_cell.angle_alpha   90.00
_cell.angle_beta   90.00
_cell.angle_gamma   90.00
#
_symmetry.space_group_name_H-M   'P 1'
#
loop_
_entity.id
_entity.type
_entity.pdbx_description
1 polymer ?
#
loop_
_entity_poly.entity_id
_entity_poly.type
_entity_poly.pdbx_seq_one_letter_code
_entity_poly.pdbx_strand_id
1 'polypeptide(L)'
;MDQDTFFQAIVFGGIYGVSFFIVYLFARKTSPTSAIQFMVGSWIGLMSFVLMGLGPTSCLFFLILFFASFFIFGQKASGSLQAFFTANKIYKATTPPEQVANFLGSQYYSCSDVTLTSSSDDTVHFNWWQGMTSSLVKAGSAYVNSYTYYLAISFAPNTITESFKQAARAKMDTSGFTFRKRFKHWFVLDTATPIRISELEDGSFVIIWQTYHDVERFSHYIDWLKANLFDKKTSELIEKPANQENTITKTPKSETLPVIPSTRHQHEQAIGQPPKVHAHSRR
;
A
#
# COMPACT_ATOMS: atom_id res chain seq x y z
N MET A 1 -19.84 38.91 -23.98
CA MET A 1 -18.67 38.75 -23.09
C MET A 1 -17.63 39.71 -23.61
N ASP A 2 -17.25 40.69 -22.81
CA ASP A 2 -16.33 41.74 -23.26
C ASP A 2 -14.94 41.16 -23.51
N GLN A 3 -14.23 41.75 -24.48
CA GLN A 3 -12.88 41.35 -24.86
C GLN A 3 -11.92 41.38 -23.66
N ASP A 4 -12.14 42.32 -22.74
CA ASP A 4 -11.40 42.43 -21.47
C ASP A 4 -11.67 41.25 -20.53
N THR A 5 -12.93 40.82 -20.39
CA THR A 5 -13.28 39.64 -19.57
C THR A 5 -12.68 38.37 -20.16
N PHE A 6 -12.64 38.25 -21.49
CA PHE A 6 -12.01 37.13 -22.19
C PHE A 6 -10.50 37.10 -21.98
N PHE A 7 -9.84 38.25 -22.13
CA PHE A 7 -8.41 38.36 -21.89
C PHE A 7 -8.04 38.06 -20.42
N GLN A 8 -8.80 38.60 -19.47
CA GLN A 8 -8.65 38.31 -18.04
C GLN A 8 -8.82 36.82 -17.74
N ALA A 9 -9.82 36.16 -18.33
CA ALA A 9 -10.05 34.73 -18.15
C ALA A 9 -8.85 33.88 -18.62
N ILE A 10 -8.22 34.24 -19.74
CA ILE A 10 -7.03 33.54 -20.24
C ILE A 10 -5.84 33.75 -19.31
N VAL A 11 -5.56 35.00 -18.92
CA VAL A 11 -4.39 35.33 -18.09
C VAL A 11 -4.51 34.71 -16.69
N PHE A 12 -5.64 34.95 -16.01
CA PHE A 12 -5.85 34.40 -14.66
C PHE A 12 -6.00 32.88 -14.70
N GLY A 13 -6.69 32.33 -15.69
CA GLY A 13 -6.81 30.88 -15.85
C GLY A 13 -5.47 30.18 -16.04
N GLY A 14 -4.55 30.77 -16.80
CA GLY A 14 -3.18 30.29 -16.96
C GLY A 14 -2.39 30.34 -15.65
N ILE A 15 -2.42 31.48 -14.93
CA ILE A 15 -1.71 31.64 -13.66
C ILE A 15 -2.22 30.64 -12.61
N TYR A 16 -3.55 30.52 -12.46
CA TYR A 16 -4.15 29.58 -11.52
C TYR A 16 -3.83 28.14 -11.90
N GLY A 17 -3.90 27.80 -13.19
CA GLY A 17 -3.57 26.47 -13.70
C GLY A 17 -2.14 26.06 -13.37
N VAL A 18 -1.15 26.92 -13.66
CA VAL A 18 0.26 26.67 -13.34
C VAL A 18 0.47 26.56 -11.82
N SER A 19 -0.16 27.44 -11.04
CA SER A 19 0.01 27.46 -9.59
C SER A 19 -0.55 26.19 -8.93
N PHE A 20 -1.76 25.77 -9.29
CA PHE A 20 -2.33 24.52 -8.79
C PHE A 20 -1.62 23.28 -9.32
N PHE A 21 -1.02 23.35 -10.51
CA PHE A 21 -0.14 22.28 -10.98
C PHE A 21 1.09 22.11 -10.07
N ILE A 22 1.72 23.20 -9.63
CA ILE A 22 2.82 23.15 -8.65
C ILE A 22 2.36 22.52 -7.34
N VAL A 23 1.21 22.95 -6.82
CA VAL A 23 0.65 22.35 -5.59
C VAL A 23 0.34 20.87 -5.82
N TYR A 24 -0.15 20.46 -7.00
CA TYR A 24 -0.41 19.05 -7.31
C TYR A 24 0.86 18.23 -7.27
N LEU A 25 1.97 18.74 -7.82
CA LEU A 25 3.25 18.04 -7.77
C LEU A 25 3.73 17.81 -6.33
N PHE A 26 3.39 18.70 -5.40
CA PHE A 26 3.66 18.55 -3.97
C PHE A 26 2.70 17.58 -3.29
N ALA A 27 1.39 17.78 -3.48
CA ALA A 27 0.30 17.06 -2.84
C ALA A 27 0.12 15.62 -3.34
N ARG A 28 0.55 15.30 -4.57
CA ARG A 28 0.45 13.94 -5.12
C ARG A 28 1.23 12.89 -4.31
N LYS A 29 2.21 13.33 -3.51
CA LYS A 29 2.98 12.44 -2.62
C LYS A 29 2.18 11.97 -1.41
N THR A 30 1.25 12.79 -0.92
CA THR A 30 0.42 12.49 0.24
C THR A 30 -0.93 11.91 -0.16
N SER A 31 -1.67 12.54 -1.09
CA SER A 31 -2.95 12.01 -1.56
C SER A 31 -3.23 12.37 -3.02
N PRO A 32 -2.90 11.48 -3.98
CA PRO A 32 -3.02 11.79 -5.40
C PRO A 32 -4.47 11.99 -5.86
N THR A 33 -5.44 11.31 -5.24
CA THR A 33 -6.86 11.43 -5.64
C THR A 33 -7.47 12.73 -5.11
N SER A 34 -7.25 13.06 -3.84
CA SER A 34 -7.78 14.29 -3.25
C SER A 34 -7.08 15.54 -3.80
N ALA A 35 -5.78 15.46 -4.11
CA ALA A 35 -5.05 16.55 -4.74
C ALA A 35 -5.65 16.96 -6.10
N ILE A 36 -5.97 16.00 -6.97
CA ILE A 36 -6.57 16.28 -8.28
C ILE A 36 -7.94 16.94 -8.11
N GLN A 37 -8.79 16.40 -7.24
CA GLN A 37 -10.13 16.96 -6.99
C GLN A 37 -10.05 18.40 -6.45
N PHE A 38 -9.14 18.66 -5.51
CA PHE A 38 -8.93 19.99 -4.95
C PHE A 38 -8.43 20.99 -6.00
N MET A 39 -7.45 20.62 -6.84
CA MET A 39 -6.94 21.53 -7.88
C MET A 39 -8.00 21.87 -8.92
N VAL A 40 -8.68 20.86 -9.45
CA VAL A 40 -9.71 21.06 -10.47
C VAL A 40 -10.87 21.87 -9.90
N GLY A 41 -11.32 21.54 -8.69
CA GLY A 41 -12.39 22.28 -8.01
C GLY A 41 -12.01 23.73 -7.73
N SER A 42 -10.81 23.98 -7.21
CA SER A 42 -10.32 25.33 -6.92
C SER A 42 -10.14 26.17 -8.19
N TRP A 43 -9.61 25.58 -9.26
CA TRP A 43 -9.45 26.25 -10.55
C TRP A 43 -10.80 26.62 -11.16
N ILE A 44 -11.76 25.69 -11.22
CA ILE A 44 -13.12 25.96 -11.75
C ILE A 44 -13.81 27.04 -10.91
N GLY A 45 -13.72 26.96 -9.58
CA GLY A 45 -14.28 27.95 -8.67
C GLY A 45 -13.74 29.35 -8.94
N LEU A 46 -12.42 29.50 -9.02
CA LEU A 46 -11.77 30.78 -9.29
C LEU A 46 -12.08 31.32 -10.69
N MET A 47 -12.14 30.45 -11.71
CA MET A 47 -12.56 30.83 -13.05
C MET A 47 -13.99 31.36 -13.09
N SER A 48 -14.89 30.81 -12.26
CA SER A 48 -16.27 31.30 -12.15
C SER A 48 -16.31 32.75 -11.66
N PHE A 49 -15.48 33.12 -10.68
CA PHE A 49 -15.38 34.51 -10.21
C PHE A 49 -14.84 35.46 -11.30
N VAL A 50 -13.83 35.04 -12.06
CA VAL A 50 -13.27 35.83 -13.16
C VAL A 50 -14.33 36.07 -14.25
N LEU A 51 -15.10 35.04 -14.61
CA LEU A 51 -16.16 35.13 -15.61
C LEU A 51 -17.35 35.99 -15.16
N MET A 52 -17.55 36.16 -13.84
CA MET A 52 -18.55 37.07 -13.25
C MET A 52 -18.06 38.52 -13.17
N GLY A 53 -16.85 38.83 -13.66
CA GLY A 53 -16.26 40.18 -13.59
C GLY A 53 -15.65 40.52 -12.22
N LEU A 54 -15.50 39.53 -11.33
CA LEU A 54 -14.97 39.71 -9.97
C LEU A 54 -13.48 39.35 -9.88
N GLY A 55 -12.66 39.82 -10.82
CA GLY A 55 -11.23 39.51 -10.92
C GLY A 55 -10.41 39.84 -9.65
N PRO A 56 -10.59 41.00 -8.99
CA PRO A 56 -9.88 41.29 -7.74
C PRO A 56 -10.23 40.30 -6.61
N THR A 57 -11.50 39.89 -6.55
CA THR A 57 -12.00 38.91 -5.57
C THR A 57 -11.41 37.53 -5.84
N SER A 58 -11.31 37.10 -7.10
CA SER A 58 -10.68 35.82 -7.45
C SER A 58 -9.21 35.79 -7.06
N CYS A 59 -8.47 36.89 -7.18
CA CYS A 59 -7.08 36.98 -6.71
C CYS A 59 -6.96 36.77 -5.20
N LEU A 60 -7.85 37.37 -4.40
CA LEU A 60 -7.83 37.21 -2.95
C LEU A 60 -8.15 35.76 -2.53
N PHE A 61 -9.17 35.15 -3.14
CA PHE A 61 -9.47 33.73 -2.92
C PHE A 61 -8.35 32.82 -3.41
N PHE A 62 -7.68 33.16 -4.52
CA PHE A 62 -6.54 32.41 -5.03
C PHE A 62 -5.42 32.35 -3.99
N LEU A 63 -5.04 33.48 -3.40
CA LEU A 63 -4.00 33.50 -2.36
C LEU A 63 -4.40 32.63 -1.16
N ILE A 64 -5.64 32.77 -0.69
CA ILE A 64 -6.15 31.96 0.44
C ILE A 64 -6.10 30.47 0.10
N LEU A 65 -6.63 30.05 -1.04
CA LEU A 65 -6.66 28.64 -1.46
C LEU A 65 -5.25 28.10 -1.71
N PHE A 66 -4.38 28.91 -2.32
CA PHE A 66 -2.99 28.54 -2.58
C PHE A 66 -2.23 28.29 -1.28
N PHE A 67 -2.27 29.22 -0.31
CA PHE A 67 -1.60 29.01 0.97
C PHE A 67 -2.27 27.91 1.81
N ALA A 68 -3.60 27.86 1.87
CA ALA A 68 -4.33 26.81 2.58
C ALA A 68 -3.98 25.41 2.03
N SER A 69 -3.75 25.29 0.72
CA SER A 69 -3.36 24.01 0.11
C SER A 69 -2.02 23.49 0.65
N PHE A 70 -1.04 24.36 0.93
CA PHE A 70 0.21 23.94 1.55
C PHE A 70 0.01 23.48 3.00
N PHE A 71 -0.95 24.04 3.74
CA PHE A 71 -1.27 23.55 5.08
C PHE A 71 -2.00 22.21 5.02
N ILE A 72 -3.00 22.08 4.14
CA ILE A 72 -3.80 20.85 3.99
C ILE A 72 -2.92 19.69 3.51
N PHE A 73 -2.09 19.92 2.48
CA PHE A 73 -1.25 18.87 1.89
C PHE A 73 0.15 18.78 2.51
N GLY A 74 0.56 19.77 3.29
CA GLY A 74 1.81 19.78 4.05
C GLY A 74 1.69 19.19 5.45
N GLN A 75 0.48 18.83 5.90
CA GLN A 75 0.32 17.97 7.06
C GLN A 75 1.01 16.62 6.76
N LYS A 76 2.11 16.35 7.48
CA LYS A 76 2.77 15.05 7.45
C LYS A 76 1.76 14.00 7.89
N ALA A 77 1.81 12.82 7.27
CA ALA A 77 0.99 11.68 7.65
C ALA A 77 0.95 11.53 9.18
N SER A 78 -0.25 11.63 9.75
CA SER A 78 -0.45 11.57 11.18
C SER A 78 -0.23 10.15 11.66
N GLY A 79 0.93 9.91 12.28
CA GLY A 79 1.31 8.63 12.87
C GLY A 79 2.66 8.15 12.37
N SER A 80 3.59 7.87 13.30
CA SER A 80 4.81 7.17 12.93
C SER A 80 4.46 5.71 12.59
N LEU A 81 5.17 5.14 11.60
CA LEU A 81 5.07 3.71 11.30
C LEU A 81 5.34 2.84 12.54
N GLN A 82 6.21 3.31 13.43
CA GLN A 82 6.48 2.67 14.71
C GLN A 82 5.24 2.62 15.61
N ALA A 83 4.48 3.72 15.73
CA ALA A 83 3.23 3.74 16.49
C ALA A 83 2.20 2.79 15.87
N PHE A 84 2.11 2.75 14.54
CA PHE A 84 1.23 1.81 13.82
C PHE A 84 1.61 0.34 14.10
N PHE A 85 2.89 -0.04 13.98
CA PHE A 85 3.33 -1.41 14.25
C PHE A 85 3.12 -1.80 15.71
N THR A 86 3.38 -0.88 16.65
CA THR A 86 3.14 -1.12 18.08
C THR A 86 1.65 -1.32 18.37
N ALA A 87 0.78 -0.46 17.82
CA ALA A 87 -0.66 -0.55 18.02
C ALA A 87 -1.26 -1.84 17.45
N ASN A 88 -0.73 -2.32 16.32
CA ASN A 88 -1.20 -3.55 15.67
C ASN A 88 -0.42 -4.80 16.08
N LYS A 89 0.46 -4.70 17.09
CA LYS A 89 1.30 -5.81 17.57
C LYS A 89 2.07 -6.52 16.44
N ILE A 90 2.55 -5.75 15.45
CA ILE A 90 3.33 -6.25 14.33
C ILE A 90 4.79 -6.30 14.79
N TYR A 91 5.21 -7.47 15.25
CA TYR A 91 6.55 -7.69 15.82
C TYR A 91 7.37 -8.61 14.95
N LYS A 92 8.68 -8.39 14.90
CA LYS A 92 9.59 -9.23 14.13
C LYS A 92 9.39 -10.71 14.47
N ALA A 93 9.22 -11.54 13.44
CA ALA A 93 8.96 -12.95 13.60
C ALA A 93 10.18 -13.65 14.21
N THR A 94 9.93 -14.59 15.12
CA THR A 94 11.01 -15.36 15.77
C THR A 94 11.60 -16.39 14.80
N THR A 95 10.72 -17.03 14.01
CA THR A 95 11.09 -18.01 12.99
C THR A 95 10.19 -17.82 11.75
N PRO A 96 10.72 -17.25 10.65
CA PRO A 96 9.93 -17.07 9.44
C PRO A 96 9.61 -18.44 8.79
N PRO A 97 8.38 -18.67 8.28
CA PRO A 97 8.03 -19.88 7.56
C PRO A 97 8.92 -20.09 6.32
N GLU A 98 9.67 -21.20 6.27
CA GLU A 98 10.71 -21.42 5.26
C GLU A 98 10.16 -21.47 3.84
N GLN A 99 9.03 -22.16 3.61
CA GLN A 99 8.45 -22.25 2.26
C GLN A 99 8.02 -20.88 1.73
N VAL A 100 7.40 -20.06 2.58
CA VAL A 100 7.01 -18.69 2.23
C VAL A 100 8.24 -17.81 2.04
N ALA A 101 9.25 -17.94 2.90
CA ALA A 101 10.50 -17.20 2.79
C ALA A 101 11.23 -17.51 1.47
N ASN A 102 11.28 -18.78 1.07
CA ASN A 102 11.88 -19.22 -0.18
C ASN A 102 11.08 -18.70 -1.39
N PHE A 103 9.75 -18.76 -1.32
CA PHE A 103 8.87 -18.25 -2.37
C PHE A 103 9.00 -16.73 -2.59
N LEU A 104 9.11 -15.95 -1.50
CA LEU A 104 9.26 -14.50 -1.58
C LEU A 104 10.70 -14.06 -1.91
N GLY A 105 11.68 -14.94 -1.72
CA GLY A 105 13.10 -14.61 -1.77
C GLY A 105 13.53 -13.89 -0.49
N SER A 106 13.78 -14.67 0.56
CA SER A 106 14.02 -14.26 1.96
C SER A 106 14.95 -13.06 2.16
N GLN A 107 15.93 -12.86 1.29
CA GLN A 107 16.85 -11.72 1.32
C GLN A 107 16.19 -10.36 1.05
N TYR A 108 15.01 -10.34 0.43
CA TYR A 108 14.29 -9.14 0.04
C TYR A 108 13.14 -8.76 0.99
N TYR A 109 12.80 -9.63 1.94
CA TYR A 109 11.65 -9.45 2.82
C TYR A 109 12.02 -9.60 4.30
N SER A 110 11.50 -8.69 5.13
CA SER A 110 11.46 -8.79 6.58
C SER A 110 10.14 -9.40 7.03
N CYS A 111 10.18 -10.39 7.92
CA CYS A 111 9.00 -11.08 8.42
C CYS A 111 8.62 -10.62 9.83
N SER A 112 7.33 -10.43 10.07
CA SER A 112 6.74 -10.09 11.37
C SER A 112 5.55 -11.01 11.64
N ASP A 113 5.36 -11.39 12.90
CA ASP A 113 4.20 -12.15 13.34
C ASP A 113 3.10 -11.18 13.77
N VAL A 114 1.87 -11.43 13.32
CA VAL A 114 0.72 -10.58 13.60
C VAL A 114 -0.45 -11.46 14.03
N THR A 115 -1.18 -10.98 15.04
CA THR A 115 -2.42 -11.59 15.48
C THR A 115 -3.54 -10.57 15.34
N LEU A 116 -4.55 -10.93 14.55
CA LEU A 116 -5.76 -10.14 14.36
C LEU A 116 -6.85 -10.71 15.25
N THR A 117 -7.49 -9.87 16.06
CA THR A 117 -8.62 -10.25 16.90
C THR A 117 -9.88 -9.55 16.42
N SER A 118 -10.95 -10.32 16.21
CA SER A 118 -12.29 -9.82 15.90
C SER A 118 -12.98 -9.22 17.13
N SER A 119 -14.07 -8.48 16.92
CA SER A 119 -14.98 -8.07 18.00
C SER A 119 -15.67 -9.26 18.68
N SER A 120 -15.74 -10.41 18.00
CA SER A 120 -16.24 -11.69 18.52
C SER A 120 -15.17 -12.50 19.27
N ASP A 121 -13.99 -11.95 19.51
CA ASP A 121 -12.82 -12.62 20.10
C ASP A 121 -12.21 -13.76 19.25
N ASP A 122 -12.69 -13.91 18.00
CA ASP A 122 -12.07 -14.80 17.02
C ASP A 122 -10.68 -14.27 16.64
N THR A 123 -9.64 -15.09 16.75
CA THR A 123 -8.26 -14.70 16.44
C THR A 123 -7.72 -15.41 15.21
N VAL A 124 -7.08 -14.65 14.30
CA VAL A 124 -6.36 -15.19 13.15
C VAL A 124 -4.89 -14.76 13.22
N HIS A 125 -3.99 -15.73 13.12
CA HIS A 125 -2.56 -15.50 13.03
C HIS A 125 -2.11 -15.44 11.57
N PHE A 126 -1.24 -14.50 11.26
CA PHE A 126 -0.62 -14.40 9.94
C PHE A 126 0.76 -13.78 10.04
N ASN A 127 1.58 -13.98 9.01
CA ASN A 127 2.87 -13.32 8.90
C ASN A 127 2.77 -12.12 7.96
N TRP A 128 3.37 -11.02 8.40
CA TRP A 128 3.45 -9.75 7.71
C TRP A 128 4.86 -9.56 7.17
N TRP A 129 4.98 -9.56 5.84
CA TRP A 129 6.24 -9.49 5.13
C TRP A 129 6.40 -8.15 4.45
N GLN A 130 7.49 -7.44 4.73
CA GLN A 130 7.80 -6.17 4.09
C GLN A 130 9.06 -6.32 3.25
N GLY A 131 8.94 -6.03 1.97
CA GLY A 131 10.07 -6.07 1.05
C GLY A 131 10.28 -4.75 0.33
N MET A 132 11.50 -4.55 -0.15
CA MET A 132 11.82 -3.42 -1.02
C MET A 132 12.83 -3.79 -2.10
N THR A 133 12.68 -3.22 -3.28
CA THR A 133 13.68 -3.23 -4.33
C THR A 133 14.12 -1.80 -4.63
N SER A 134 15.39 -1.62 -4.95
CA SER A 134 15.95 -0.33 -5.37
C SER A 134 16.46 -0.43 -6.79
N SER A 135 16.14 0.56 -7.62
CA SER A 135 16.70 0.72 -8.96
C SER A 135 17.31 2.10 -9.12
N LEU A 136 18.42 2.18 -9.86
CA LEU A 136 19.06 3.45 -10.19
C LEU A 136 18.43 3.97 -11.49
N VAL A 137 17.70 5.07 -11.41
CA VAL A 137 17.04 5.68 -12.58
C VAL A 137 17.74 6.99 -12.91
N LYS A 138 18.05 7.21 -14.19
CA LYS A 138 18.60 8.49 -14.67
C LYS A 138 17.45 9.49 -14.86
N ALA A 139 17.41 10.51 -14.02
CA ALA A 139 16.45 11.61 -14.12
C ALA A 139 17.19 12.87 -14.58
N GLY A 140 17.17 13.14 -15.89
CA GLY A 140 17.95 14.22 -16.48
C GLY A 140 19.46 13.93 -16.43
N SER A 141 20.22 14.80 -15.78
CA SER A 141 21.68 14.65 -15.59
C SER A 141 22.06 13.89 -14.31
N ALA A 142 21.11 13.60 -13.42
CA ALA A 142 21.37 12.95 -12.14
C ALA A 142 20.87 11.50 -12.10
N TYR A 143 21.56 10.67 -11.34
CA TYR A 143 21.08 9.34 -10.96
C TYR A 143 20.31 9.43 -9.65
N VAL A 144 19.10 8.88 -9.63
CA VAL A 144 18.23 8.87 -8.47
C VAL A 144 17.89 7.42 -8.14
N ASN A 145 18.04 7.03 -6.88
CA ASN A 145 17.54 5.75 -6.40
C ASN A 145 16.02 5.81 -6.33
N SER A 146 15.36 4.95 -7.10
CA SER A 146 13.93 4.68 -6.99
C SER A 146 13.74 3.45 -6.12
N TYR A 147 12.83 3.54 -5.15
CA TYR A 147 12.47 2.42 -4.29
C TYR A 147 11.06 1.95 -4.61
N THR A 148 10.89 0.64 -4.73
CA THR A 148 9.59 -0.02 -4.83
C THR A 148 9.37 -0.87 -3.60
N TYR A 149 8.25 -0.67 -2.91
CA TYR A 149 7.91 -1.42 -1.71
C TYR A 149 6.86 -2.48 -2.01
N TYR A 150 6.98 -3.59 -1.29
CA TYR A 150 6.07 -4.72 -1.36
C TYR A 150 5.59 -5.09 0.03
N LEU A 151 4.32 -5.44 0.12
CA LEU A 151 3.72 -6.07 1.28
C LEU A 151 3.28 -7.47 0.88
N ALA A 152 3.72 -8.48 1.60
CA ALA A 152 3.14 -9.81 1.50
C ALA A 152 2.52 -10.23 2.83
N ILE A 153 1.38 -10.91 2.75
CA ILE A 153 0.69 -11.47 3.91
C ILE A 153 0.60 -12.97 3.66
N SER A 154 1.07 -13.77 4.61
CA SER A 154 0.98 -15.23 4.53
C SER A 154 0.20 -15.82 5.69
N PHE A 155 -0.58 -16.84 5.38
CA PHE A 155 -1.32 -17.64 6.34
C PHE A 155 -0.77 -19.06 6.34
N ALA A 156 -0.69 -19.66 7.53
CA ALA A 156 -0.36 -21.07 7.66
C ALA A 156 -1.46 -21.95 7.04
N PRO A 157 -1.15 -23.21 6.71
CA PRO A 157 -2.13 -24.12 6.13
C PRO A 157 -3.38 -24.23 7.00
N ASN A 158 -4.56 -24.30 6.37
CA ASN A 158 -5.87 -24.43 7.03
C ASN A 158 -6.23 -23.31 8.03
N THR A 159 -5.52 -22.17 8.02
CA THR A 159 -5.80 -21.04 8.93
C THR A 159 -6.94 -20.14 8.43
N ILE A 160 -7.21 -20.16 7.12
CA ILE A 160 -8.18 -19.30 6.46
C ILE A 160 -9.21 -20.12 5.68
N THR A 161 -10.42 -19.58 5.53
CA THR A 161 -11.51 -20.24 4.81
C THR A 161 -11.34 -20.13 3.30
N GLU A 162 -11.94 -21.08 2.56
CA GLU A 162 -11.99 -21.00 1.08
C GLU A 162 -12.72 -19.75 0.59
N SER A 163 -13.72 -19.28 1.33
CA SER A 163 -14.43 -18.03 1.00
C SER A 163 -13.49 -16.83 1.00
N PHE A 164 -12.57 -16.75 1.96
CA PHE A 164 -11.54 -15.71 1.99
C PHE A 164 -10.54 -15.86 0.82
N LYS A 165 -10.09 -17.09 0.52
CA LYS A 165 -9.21 -17.34 -0.63
C LYS A 165 -9.87 -16.89 -1.95
N GLN A 166 -11.16 -17.15 -2.11
CA GLN A 166 -11.95 -16.70 -3.27
C GLN A 166 -12.08 -15.17 -3.31
N ALA A 167 -12.39 -14.53 -2.17
CA ALA A 167 -12.46 -13.07 -2.08
C ALA A 167 -11.11 -12.41 -2.41
N ALA A 168 -10.00 -12.99 -1.95
CA ALA A 168 -8.66 -12.54 -2.29
C ALA A 168 -8.39 -12.68 -3.80
N ARG A 169 -8.69 -13.85 -4.39
CA ARG A 169 -8.52 -14.11 -5.83
C ARG A 169 -9.38 -13.17 -6.70
N ALA A 170 -10.62 -12.93 -6.29
CA ALA A 170 -11.52 -12.00 -6.97
C ALA A 170 -10.98 -10.55 -6.95
N LYS A 171 -10.22 -10.17 -5.91
CA LYS A 171 -9.59 -8.84 -5.83
C LYS A 171 -8.45 -8.67 -6.84
N MET A 172 -7.81 -9.76 -7.26
CA MET A 172 -6.78 -9.75 -8.31
C MET A 172 -7.39 -9.71 -9.72
N ASP A 173 -8.65 -10.11 -9.88
CA ASP A 173 -9.31 -10.13 -11.18
C ASP A 173 -9.64 -8.72 -11.68
N THR A 174 -8.81 -8.22 -12.59
CA THR A 174 -8.98 -6.91 -13.22
C THR A 174 -9.88 -6.94 -14.47
N SER A 175 -10.42 -8.11 -14.86
CA SER A 175 -11.19 -8.26 -16.10
C SER A 175 -12.40 -7.31 -16.16
N GLY A 176 -13.06 -7.10 -15.02
CA GLY A 176 -14.21 -6.19 -14.85
C GLY A 176 -13.87 -4.70 -14.72
N PHE A 177 -12.61 -4.28 -14.89
CA PHE A 177 -12.24 -2.87 -14.73
C PHE A 177 -12.79 -2.02 -15.87
N THR A 178 -13.52 -0.96 -15.51
CA THR A 178 -13.95 0.08 -16.45
C THR A 178 -12.74 0.83 -17.03
N PHE A 179 -12.89 1.46 -18.19
CA PHE A 179 -11.82 2.23 -18.85
C PHE A 179 -11.15 3.24 -17.91
N ARG A 180 -11.93 3.94 -17.08
CA ARG A 180 -11.41 4.88 -16.07
C ARG A 180 -10.52 4.20 -15.03
N LYS A 181 -10.87 3.00 -14.58
CA LYS A 181 -10.07 2.21 -13.63
C LYS A 181 -8.77 1.70 -14.28
N ARG A 182 -8.86 1.21 -15.52
CA ARG A 182 -7.68 0.80 -16.31
C ARG A 182 -6.72 1.96 -16.55
N PHE A 183 -7.24 3.14 -16.90
CA PHE A 183 -6.44 4.35 -17.06
C PHE A 183 -5.76 4.74 -15.75
N LYS A 184 -6.50 4.78 -14.62
CA LYS A 184 -5.90 5.09 -13.31
C LYS A 184 -4.80 4.10 -12.92
N HIS A 185 -5.01 2.81 -13.17
CA HIS A 185 -4.02 1.75 -12.91
C HIS A 185 -2.72 1.94 -13.72
N TRP A 186 -2.80 2.52 -14.91
CA TRP A 186 -1.63 2.75 -15.77
C TRP A 186 -0.80 3.98 -15.33
N PHE A 187 -1.46 5.02 -14.80
CA PHE A 187 -0.80 6.28 -14.42
C PHE A 187 -0.50 6.41 -12.93
N VAL A 188 -1.15 5.62 -12.07
CA VAL A 188 -0.99 5.64 -10.62
C VAL A 188 -0.71 4.23 -10.15
N LEU A 189 0.28 4.10 -9.26
CA LEU A 189 0.57 2.83 -8.61
C LEU A 189 -0.69 2.30 -7.93
N ASP A 190 -1.20 1.16 -8.41
CA ASP A 190 -2.33 0.48 -7.79
C ASP A 190 -1.87 -0.32 -6.59
N THR A 191 -2.05 0.27 -5.41
CA THR A 191 -1.73 -0.38 -4.14
C THR A 191 -2.87 -1.24 -3.60
N ALA A 192 -4.07 -1.19 -4.21
CA ALA A 192 -5.24 -1.89 -3.69
C ALA A 192 -5.37 -3.31 -4.25
N THR A 193 -5.01 -3.49 -5.52
CA THR A 193 -5.06 -4.76 -6.23
C THR A 193 -3.81 -5.59 -5.91
N PRO A 194 -3.95 -6.85 -5.46
CA PRO A 194 -2.81 -7.75 -5.31
C PRO A 194 -2.08 -7.94 -6.64
N ILE A 195 -0.75 -7.92 -6.61
CA ILE A 195 0.08 -8.23 -7.78
C ILE A 195 0.26 -9.74 -7.97
N ARG A 196 0.10 -10.52 -6.89
CA ARG A 196 0.24 -11.97 -6.91
C ARG A 196 -0.50 -12.59 -5.73
N ILE A 197 -1.16 -13.71 -5.99
CA ILE A 197 -1.73 -14.60 -4.98
C ILE A 197 -1.24 -16.00 -5.29
N SER A 198 -0.76 -16.73 -4.29
CA SER A 198 -0.28 -18.10 -4.46
C SER A 198 -0.66 -18.96 -3.27
N GLU A 199 -0.97 -20.21 -3.57
CA GLU A 199 -1.06 -21.29 -2.59
C GLU A 199 0.19 -22.16 -2.80
N LEU A 200 0.96 -22.36 -1.73
CA LEU A 200 2.21 -23.12 -1.77
C LEU A 200 1.94 -24.62 -1.58
N GLU A 201 2.96 -25.44 -1.81
CA GLU A 201 2.85 -26.90 -1.73
C GLU A 201 2.50 -27.41 -0.32
N ASP A 202 2.90 -26.69 0.74
CA ASP A 202 2.47 -26.97 2.11
C ASP A 202 1.03 -26.53 2.43
N GLY A 203 0.34 -25.87 1.51
CA GLY A 203 -0.98 -25.27 1.74
C GLY A 203 -0.93 -23.88 2.36
N SER A 204 0.25 -23.27 2.51
CA SER A 204 0.38 -21.87 2.93
C SER A 204 -0.19 -20.95 1.84
N PHE A 205 -0.94 -19.94 2.26
CA PHE A 205 -1.57 -18.99 1.35
C PHE A 205 -0.89 -17.62 1.44
N VAL A 206 -0.48 -17.07 0.31
CA VAL A 206 0.32 -15.84 0.24
C VAL A 206 -0.35 -14.84 -0.69
N ILE A 207 -0.53 -13.61 -0.21
CA ILE A 207 -1.02 -12.46 -1.00
C ILE A 207 0.06 -11.39 -1.03
N ILE A 208 0.37 -10.85 -2.20
CA ILE A 208 1.41 -9.83 -2.40
C ILE A 208 0.81 -8.58 -3.04
N TRP A 209 1.15 -7.42 -2.50
CA TRP A 209 0.85 -6.09 -3.05
C TRP A 209 2.13 -5.31 -3.31
N GLN A 210 2.10 -4.47 -4.33
CA GLN A 210 3.01 -3.34 -4.42
C GLN A 210 2.38 -2.17 -3.64
N THR A 211 3.13 -1.51 -2.77
CA THR A 211 2.59 -0.51 -1.84
C THR A 211 3.50 0.71 -1.70
N TYR A 212 2.99 1.74 -1.03
CA TYR A 212 3.80 2.76 -0.39
C TYR A 212 4.15 2.33 1.04
N HIS A 213 5.29 2.82 1.54
CA HIS A 213 5.74 2.60 2.90
C HIS A 213 5.17 3.68 3.83
N ASP A 214 3.86 3.63 4.07
CA ASP A 214 3.14 4.60 4.90
C ASP A 214 2.04 3.93 5.74
N VAL A 215 1.57 4.66 6.77
CA VAL A 215 0.56 4.17 7.72
C VAL A 215 -0.81 4.04 7.08
N GLU A 216 -1.17 4.92 6.14
CA GLU A 216 -2.49 4.93 5.51
C GLU A 216 -2.72 3.64 4.72
N ARG A 217 -1.73 3.24 3.90
CA ARG A 217 -1.77 2.00 3.14
C ARG A 217 -1.75 0.78 4.03
N PHE A 218 -0.89 0.76 5.05
CA PHE A 218 -0.86 -0.36 5.99
C PHE A 218 -2.15 -0.53 6.78
N SER A 219 -2.78 0.57 7.20
CA SER A 219 -4.09 0.54 7.86
C SER A 219 -5.16 -0.01 6.93
N HIS A 220 -5.19 0.43 5.67
CA HIS A 220 -6.12 -0.10 4.67
C HIS A 220 -6.00 -1.63 4.48
N TYR A 221 -4.80 -2.20 4.52
CA TYR A 221 -4.65 -3.67 4.43
C TYR A 221 -5.17 -4.39 5.67
N ILE A 222 -4.89 -3.86 6.87
CA ILE A 222 -5.43 -4.42 8.12
C ILE A 222 -6.95 -4.35 8.16
N ASP A 223 -7.54 -3.23 7.75
CA ASP A 223 -9.00 -3.06 7.70
C ASP A 223 -9.64 -4.01 6.69
N TRP A 224 -9.01 -4.18 5.52
CA TRP A 224 -9.46 -5.16 4.54
C TRP A 224 -9.39 -6.60 5.08
N LEU A 225 -8.32 -6.97 5.79
CA LEU A 225 -8.22 -8.26 6.44
C LEU A 225 -9.32 -8.48 7.48
N LYS A 226 -9.57 -7.50 8.36
CA LYS A 226 -10.65 -7.57 9.36
C LYS A 226 -12.02 -7.77 8.70
N ALA A 227 -12.29 -7.06 7.60
CA ALA A 227 -13.55 -7.15 6.89
C ALA A 227 -13.78 -8.50 6.18
N ASN A 228 -12.71 -9.21 5.79
CA ASN A 228 -12.84 -10.42 4.96
C ASN A 228 -12.50 -11.72 5.71
N LEU A 229 -11.71 -11.67 6.78
CA LEU A 229 -11.35 -12.85 7.57
C LEU A 229 -12.46 -13.27 8.54
N PHE A 230 -13.26 -12.32 9.03
CA PHE A 230 -14.26 -12.55 10.07
C PHE A 230 -15.71 -12.47 9.58
N ASP A 231 -15.92 -12.32 8.26
CA ASP A 231 -17.28 -12.21 7.74
C ASP A 231 -17.98 -13.58 7.76
N LYS A 232 -18.88 -13.76 8.73
CA LYS A 232 -19.55 -15.02 9.11
C LYS A 232 -20.62 -15.51 8.11
N LYS A 233 -20.60 -15.09 6.85
CA LYS A 233 -21.75 -15.36 5.95
C LYS A 233 -21.72 -16.68 5.19
N THR A 234 -20.68 -17.50 5.31
CA THR A 234 -20.61 -18.79 4.59
C THR A 234 -19.87 -19.84 5.41
N SER A 235 -20.43 -20.24 6.56
CA SER A 235 -19.92 -21.37 7.36
C SER A 235 -21.04 -22.32 7.78
N GLU A 236 -22.02 -22.52 6.91
CA GLU A 236 -22.88 -23.71 6.92
C GLU A 236 -22.96 -24.25 5.48
N LEU A 237 -22.76 -25.57 5.32
CA LEU A 237 -22.54 -26.33 4.07
C LEU A 237 -21.12 -26.12 3.47
N ILE A 238 -20.15 -27.03 3.62
CA ILE A 238 -20.21 -28.48 3.41
C ILE A 238 -19.13 -29.13 4.28
N GLU A 239 -19.55 -30.01 5.18
CA GLU A 239 -18.67 -30.95 5.89
C GLU A 239 -18.73 -32.32 5.20
N LYS A 240 -17.54 -32.95 5.10
CA LYS A 240 -17.19 -34.37 4.90
C LYS A 240 -16.66 -34.88 3.54
N PRO A 241 -15.73 -35.87 3.58
CA PRO A 241 -14.54 -35.94 2.72
C PRO A 241 -14.48 -37.22 1.86
N ALA A 242 -13.51 -37.30 0.94
CA ALA A 242 -13.13 -38.56 0.27
C ALA A 242 -11.65 -38.61 -0.16
N ASN A 243 -10.91 -39.54 0.47
CA ASN A 243 -9.81 -40.42 0.04
C ASN A 243 -8.71 -39.98 -0.98
N GLN A 244 -7.44 -40.18 -0.52
CA GLN A 244 -6.30 -40.95 -1.09
C GLN A 244 -6.23 -41.12 -2.63
N GLU A 245 -5.10 -41.01 -3.34
CA GLU A 245 -3.77 -41.62 -3.11
C GLU A 245 -2.78 -41.21 -4.25
N ASN A 246 -1.47 -41.39 -4.01
CA ASN A 246 -0.36 -41.75 -4.93
C ASN A 246 0.61 -40.74 -5.62
N THR A 247 1.80 -40.57 -4.99
CA THR A 247 3.20 -40.94 -5.38
C THR A 247 4.03 -40.32 -6.56
N ILE A 248 5.31 -40.00 -6.23
CA ILE A 248 6.63 -40.06 -6.96
C ILE A 248 7.29 -38.77 -7.56
N THR A 249 8.28 -38.26 -6.81
CA THR A 249 9.72 -37.96 -7.12
C THR A 249 10.17 -37.22 -8.40
N LYS A 250 10.93 -36.10 -8.24
CA LYS A 250 12.34 -35.90 -8.70
C LYS A 250 12.94 -34.52 -8.35
N THR A 251 14.15 -34.55 -7.77
CA THR A 251 15.12 -33.44 -7.60
C THR A 251 15.75 -33.04 -8.95
N PRO A 252 16.29 -31.81 -9.12
CA PRO A 252 17.73 -31.63 -8.91
C PRO A 252 18.23 -30.24 -8.41
N LYS A 253 19.36 -30.33 -7.68
CA LYS A 253 20.54 -29.45 -7.52
C LYS A 253 20.48 -27.91 -7.64
N SER A 254 20.99 -27.33 -6.55
CA SER A 254 21.42 -25.94 -6.31
C SER A 254 22.69 -25.56 -7.09
N GLU A 255 22.74 -24.33 -7.60
CA GLU A 255 23.96 -23.59 -7.92
C GLU A 255 23.93 -22.22 -7.23
N THR A 256 25.02 -21.91 -6.53
CA THR A 256 25.21 -20.74 -5.65
C THR A 256 26.14 -19.75 -6.35
N LEU A 257 25.82 -18.46 -6.39
CA LEU A 257 26.78 -17.36 -6.64
C LEU A 257 26.18 -16.00 -6.21
N PRO A 258 26.98 -14.93 -6.03
CA PRO A 258 27.37 -14.42 -4.72
C PRO A 258 26.60 -13.18 -4.25
N VAL A 259 26.58 -13.02 -2.93
CA VAL A 259 25.97 -11.93 -2.17
C VAL A 259 26.77 -10.63 -2.36
N ILE A 260 26.10 -9.57 -2.84
CA ILE A 260 26.55 -8.19 -2.70
C ILE A 260 25.77 -7.56 -1.54
N PRO A 261 26.43 -6.92 -0.57
CA PRO A 261 25.80 -6.47 0.66
C PRO A 261 24.93 -5.24 0.40
N SER A 262 23.61 -5.46 0.37
CA SER A 262 22.59 -4.41 0.38
C SER A 262 22.52 -3.77 1.77
N THR A 263 22.16 -2.47 1.80
CA THR A 263 22.02 -1.50 2.91
C THR A 263 20.98 -1.89 4.00
N ARG A 264 20.74 -3.19 4.16
CA ARG A 264 19.87 -3.91 5.10
C ARG A 264 19.93 -3.41 6.54
N HIS A 265 21.10 -2.99 7.02
CA HIS A 265 21.28 -2.57 8.41
C HIS A 265 20.40 -1.39 8.84
N GLN A 266 19.96 -0.53 7.90
CA GLN A 266 19.05 0.57 8.20
C GLN A 266 17.56 0.18 8.13
N HIS A 267 17.21 -0.86 7.36
CA HIS A 267 15.83 -1.38 7.29
C HIS A 267 15.51 -2.29 8.50
N GLU A 268 16.50 -3.01 9.01
CA GLU A 268 16.34 -3.93 10.14
C GLU A 268 16.32 -3.25 11.52
N GLN A 269 16.76 -2.00 11.63
CA GLN A 269 16.84 -1.30 12.91
C GLN A 269 15.51 -0.66 13.36
N ALA A 270 14.43 -0.75 12.58
CA ALA A 270 13.22 0.06 12.79
C ALA A 270 11.87 -0.69 12.76
N ILE A 271 11.82 -2.00 13.05
CA ILE A 271 10.54 -2.68 13.35
C ILE A 271 10.43 -2.86 14.88
N GLY A 272 9.36 -2.31 15.45
CA GLY A 272 9.18 -1.95 16.87
C GLY A 272 9.44 -3.06 17.90
N GLN A 273 10.65 -3.07 18.47
CA GLN A 273 11.10 -4.02 19.51
C GLN A 273 10.46 -3.81 20.90
N PRO A 274 10.54 -4.76 21.87
CA PRO A 274 11.06 -6.17 21.84
C PRO A 274 10.09 -7.20 22.52
N PRO A 275 10.47 -8.50 22.69
CA PRO A 275 11.18 -8.83 23.93
C PRO A 275 12.44 -9.70 23.72
N LYS A 276 13.51 -9.34 24.45
CA LYS A 276 14.51 -10.29 24.92
C LYS A 276 14.01 -10.85 26.24
N VAL A 277 13.71 -12.13 26.31
CA VAL A 277 13.54 -12.83 27.59
C VAL A 277 14.71 -13.79 27.78
N HIS A 278 15.71 -13.34 28.52
CA HIS A 278 16.60 -14.24 29.25
C HIS A 278 16.40 -13.98 30.74
N ALA A 279 15.35 -14.58 31.28
CA ALA A 279 15.33 -14.91 32.70
C ALA A 279 16.28 -16.10 32.91
N HIS A 280 17.55 -15.81 33.20
CA HIS A 280 18.41 -16.74 33.92
C HIS A 280 18.59 -16.21 35.33
N SER A 281 17.59 -16.48 36.17
CA SER A 281 17.85 -16.71 37.60
C SER A 281 17.84 -18.23 37.78
N ARG A 282 19.05 -18.81 37.75
CA ARG A 282 19.34 -20.15 38.24
C ARG A 282 20.44 -20.02 39.29
N ARG A 283 20.03 -19.75 40.53
CA ARG A 283 20.48 -20.37 41.78
C ARG A 283 20.07 -19.50 42.96
#